data_AF-H8ZWR6-F1
#
_entry.id   AF-H8ZWR6-F1
#
_cell.length_a   1.000
_cell.length_b   1.000
_cell.length_c   1.000
_cell.angle_alpha   90.00
_cell.angle_beta   90.00
_cell.angle_gamma   90.00
#
_symmetry.space_group_name_H-M   'P 1'
#
loop_
_entity.id
_entity.type
_entity.pdbx_description
1 polymer ?
#
loop_
_entity_poly.entity_id
_entity_poly.type
_entity_poly.pdbx_seq_one_letter_code
_entity_poly.pdbx_strand_id
1 'polypeptide(L)'
;MAHQLQYRGTLKAHSGWVTSLATSAEAPNLLLSGSRDKTLVVWEITNSRTEEAFGFPKRSLRGHNHFVQDVVISSDGQFGLSGSWDGTLRLWDLQTGKTVRQFIEHSKDVLSVAFSADNRQIVSA
;
A
#
# COMPACT_ATOMS: atom_id res chain seq x y z
N MET A 1 3.62 25.47 22.93
CA MET A 1 3.09 25.71 21.58
C MET A 1 2.34 24.46 21.15
N ALA A 2 1.09 24.57 20.71
CA ALA A 2 0.33 23.41 20.23
C ALA A 2 0.71 23.11 18.77
N HIS A 3 1.16 21.90 18.49
CA HIS A 3 1.32 21.44 17.11
C HIS A 3 -0.06 21.11 16.54
N GLN A 4 -0.61 22.02 15.74
CA GLN A 4 -1.88 21.79 15.04
C GLN A 4 -1.63 21.13 13.68
N LEU A 5 -2.35 20.05 13.41
CA LEU A 5 -2.37 19.42 12.08
C LEU A 5 -3.07 20.34 11.08
N GLN A 6 -2.48 20.50 9.91
CA GLN A 6 -3.05 21.26 8.79
C GLN A 6 -3.22 20.33 7.59
N TYR A 7 -4.39 20.38 6.96
CA TYR A 7 -4.62 19.71 5.68
C TYR A 7 -3.72 20.31 4.59
N ARG A 8 -3.08 19.46 3.77
CA ARG A 8 -2.09 19.86 2.76
C ARG A 8 -2.45 19.51 1.32
N GLY A 9 -3.47 18.69 1.09
CA GLY A 9 -3.87 18.26 -0.24
C GLY A 9 -4.53 16.88 -0.28
N THR A 10 -4.92 16.47 -1.47
CA THR A 10 -5.59 15.18 -1.75
C THR A 10 -4.82 14.41 -2.82
N LEU A 11 -4.70 13.09 -2.64
CA LEU A 11 -4.18 12.17 -3.65
C LEU A 11 -5.35 11.51 -4.40
N LYS A 12 -5.38 11.64 -5.74
CA LYS A 12 -6.48 11.14 -6.58
C LYS A 12 -5.95 10.16 -7.62
N ALA A 13 -6.31 8.89 -7.50
CA ALA A 13 -6.02 7.85 -8.49
C ALA A 13 -6.94 6.63 -8.36
N HIS A 14 -7.36 6.30 -7.15
CA HIS A 14 -8.28 5.20 -6.90
C HIS A 14 -9.70 5.51 -7.39
N SER A 15 -10.37 4.48 -7.93
CA SER A 15 -11.78 4.55 -8.36
C SER A 15 -12.73 3.86 -7.38
N GLY A 16 -12.21 3.44 -6.23
CA GLY A 16 -12.96 2.81 -5.14
C GLY A 16 -12.49 3.35 -3.79
N TRP A 17 -13.08 2.82 -2.71
CA TRP A 17 -12.69 3.20 -1.35
C TRP A 17 -11.25 2.80 -1.08
N VAL A 18 -10.46 3.74 -0.58
CA VAL A 18 -9.14 3.45 -0.01
C VAL A 18 -9.35 2.76 1.33
N THR A 19 -8.86 1.53 1.45
CA THR A 19 -9.10 0.64 2.60
C THR A 19 -7.93 0.61 3.58
N SER A 20 -6.70 0.82 3.08
CA SER A 20 -5.49 0.80 3.90
C SER A 20 -4.41 1.70 3.29
N LEU A 21 -3.52 2.21 4.15
CA LEU A 21 -2.39 3.07 3.83
C LEU A 21 -1.16 2.57 4.58
N ALA A 22 -0.01 2.56 3.92
CA ALA A 22 1.26 2.18 4.53
C ALA A 22 2.38 3.15 4.15
N THR A 23 3.28 3.42 5.10
CA THR A 23 4.48 4.25 4.96
C THR A 23 5.72 3.44 5.31
N SER A 24 6.89 3.94 4.95
CA SER A 24 8.19 3.39 5.35
C SER A 24 9.05 4.48 5.99
N ALA A 25 9.79 4.12 7.04
CA ALA A 25 10.73 5.02 7.70
C ALA A 25 11.96 5.33 6.82
N GLU A 26 12.42 4.35 6.04
CA GLU A 26 13.59 4.46 5.15
C GLU A 26 13.25 5.14 3.82
N ALA A 27 11.98 5.12 3.42
CA ALA A 27 11.47 5.78 2.22
C ALA A 27 10.36 6.78 2.57
N PRO A 28 10.70 7.94 3.17
CA PRO A 28 9.70 8.91 3.67
C PRO A 28 8.83 9.55 2.58
N ASN A 29 9.29 9.51 1.33
CA ASN A 29 8.51 10.01 0.18
C ASN A 29 7.64 8.91 -0.47
N LEU A 30 7.65 7.69 0.07
CA LEU A 30 6.89 6.56 -0.43
C LEU A 30 5.65 6.34 0.44
N LEU A 31 4.50 6.32 -0.22
CA LEU A 31 3.23 5.89 0.38
C LEU A 31 2.64 4.78 -0.50
N LEU A 32 2.04 3.78 0.12
CA LEU A 32 1.29 2.73 -0.55
C LEU A 32 -0.16 2.79 -0.07
N SER A 33 -1.10 2.68 -1.01
CA SER A 33 -2.53 2.58 -0.68
C SER A 33 -3.15 1.34 -1.31
N GLY A 34 -4.04 0.68 -0.57
CA GLY A 34 -4.92 -0.39 -1.07
C GLY A 34 -6.35 0.11 -1.25
N SER A 35 -7.09 -0.48 -2.20
CA SER A 35 -8.44 -0.03 -2.53
C SER A 35 -9.39 -1.14 -2.95
N ARG A 36 -10.70 -0.86 -2.80
CA ARG A 36 -11.80 -1.66 -3.38
C ARG A 36 -11.86 -1.63 -4.91
N ASP A 37 -11.08 -0.79 -5.58
CA ASP A 37 -10.88 -0.91 -7.03
C ASP A 37 -9.96 -2.08 -7.45
N LYS A 38 -9.53 -2.89 -6.47
CA LYS A 38 -8.71 -4.11 -6.64
C LYS A 38 -7.25 -3.81 -6.99
N THR A 39 -6.84 -2.56 -6.82
CA THR A 39 -5.47 -2.12 -7.07
C THR A 39 -4.80 -1.62 -5.80
N LEU A 40 -3.47 -1.60 -5.85
CA LEU A 40 -2.69 -0.74 -4.98
C LEU A 40 -2.15 0.42 -5.79
N VAL A 41 -1.91 1.56 -5.14
CA VAL A 41 -1.20 2.68 -5.76
C VAL A 41 0.05 3.00 -4.94
N VAL A 42 1.17 3.05 -5.63
CA VAL A 42 2.45 3.55 -5.13
C VAL A 42 2.50 5.04 -5.41
N TRP A 43 2.67 5.85 -4.38
CA TRP A 43 2.72 7.30 -4.47
C TRP A 43 4.13 7.80 -4.22
N GLU A 44 4.48 8.83 -4.96
CA GLU A 44 5.61 9.69 -4.63
C GLU A 44 5.06 10.95 -3.97
N ILE A 45 5.31 11.10 -2.68
CA ILE A 45 4.91 12.25 -1.88
C ILE A 45 5.99 13.31 -2.00
N THR A 46 5.57 14.55 -2.23
CA THR A 46 6.48 15.68 -2.22
C THR A 46 6.26 16.48 -0.93
N ASN A 47 7.30 17.16 -0.46
CA ASN A 47 7.16 18.11 0.65
C ASN A 47 6.53 19.45 0.24
N SER A 48 5.83 19.49 -0.91
CA SER A 48 5.15 20.71 -1.36
C SER A 48 4.08 21.14 -0.37
N ARG A 49 3.88 22.45 -0.28
CA ARG A 49 2.82 23.08 0.51
C ARG A 49 1.57 23.40 -0.33
N THR A 50 1.56 23.03 -1.60
CA THR A 50 0.43 23.23 -2.51
C THR A 50 -0.31 21.91 -2.73
N GLU A 51 -1.64 21.97 -2.77
CA GLU A 51 -2.48 20.77 -2.95
C GLU A 51 -2.19 20.07 -4.28
N GLU A 52 -1.94 20.84 -5.34
CA GLU A 52 -1.69 20.34 -6.69
C GLU A 52 -0.40 19.52 -6.82
N ALA A 53 0.53 19.68 -5.88
CA ALA A 53 1.82 19.01 -5.90
C ALA A 53 2.08 18.13 -4.68
N PHE A 54 1.10 17.89 -3.79
CA PHE A 54 1.31 17.14 -2.55
C PHE A 54 1.87 15.72 -2.81
N GLY A 55 1.40 15.06 -3.86
CA GLY A 55 1.98 13.81 -4.34
C GLY A 55 1.30 13.33 -5.61
N PHE A 56 1.95 12.41 -6.31
CA PHE A 56 1.44 11.86 -7.56
C PHE A 56 1.53 10.32 -7.58
N PRO A 57 0.60 9.65 -8.28
CA PRO A 57 0.62 8.21 -8.40
C PRO A 57 1.80 7.81 -9.30
N LYS A 58 2.81 7.17 -8.71
CA LYS A 58 3.97 6.67 -9.44
C LYS A 58 3.63 5.38 -10.19
N ARG A 59 2.79 4.52 -9.59
CA ARG A 59 2.41 3.25 -10.19
C ARG A 59 1.09 2.72 -9.64
N SER A 60 0.33 2.03 -10.50
CA SER A 60 -0.82 1.21 -10.09
C SER A 60 -0.44 -0.26 -10.19
N LEU A 61 -0.54 -0.98 -9.07
CA LEU A 61 -0.26 -2.41 -8.97
C LEU A 61 -1.57 -3.17 -9.15
N ARG A 62 -1.63 -4.00 -10.19
CA ARG A 62 -2.82 -4.76 -10.58
C ARG A 62 -2.53 -6.24 -10.49
N GLY A 63 -3.50 -7.00 -10.02
CA GLY A 63 -3.40 -8.46 -9.97
C GLY A 63 -4.42 -9.12 -9.05
N HIS A 64 -4.89 -8.42 -8.01
CA HIS A 64 -5.98 -8.93 -7.19
C HIS A 64 -7.29 -9.02 -7.98
N ASN A 65 -8.04 -10.08 -7.72
CA ASN A 65 -9.33 -10.34 -8.37
C ASN A 65 -10.51 -9.80 -7.55
N HIS A 66 -10.26 -9.39 -6.32
CA HIS A 66 -11.24 -8.75 -5.44
C HIS A 66 -10.59 -7.57 -4.69
N PHE A 67 -11.36 -6.94 -3.81
CA PHE A 67 -10.96 -5.79 -3.00
C PHE A 67 -9.65 -6.06 -2.26
N VAL A 68 -8.76 -5.09 -2.28
CA VAL A 68 -7.58 -5.08 -1.41
C VAL A 68 -8.05 -4.54 -0.07
N GLN A 69 -7.87 -5.32 0.99
CA GLN A 69 -8.35 -4.94 2.32
C GLN A 69 -7.25 -4.30 3.16
N ASP A 70 -6.01 -4.77 2.99
CA ASP A 70 -4.88 -4.27 3.78
C ASP A 70 -3.58 -4.27 2.97
N VAL A 71 -2.70 -3.32 3.29
CA VAL A 71 -1.37 -3.16 2.68
C VAL A 71 -0.33 -2.78 3.73
N VAL A 72 0.88 -3.32 3.59
CA VAL A 72 2.04 -2.92 4.39
C VAL A 72 3.27 -2.77 3.50
N ILE A 73 4.23 -1.95 3.91
CA ILE A 73 5.54 -1.82 3.26
C ILE A 73 6.59 -2.51 4.15
N SER A 74 7.54 -3.22 3.54
CA SER A 74 8.70 -3.78 4.24
C SER A 74 9.56 -2.69 4.88
N SER A 75 10.29 -2.99 5.95
CA SER A 75 11.07 -1.97 6.66
C SER A 75 12.15 -1.30 5.79
N ASP A 76 12.64 -1.99 4.75
CA ASP A 76 13.58 -1.44 3.76
C ASP A 76 12.93 -0.63 2.63
N GLY A 77 11.60 -0.52 2.60
CA GLY A 77 10.86 0.24 1.59
C GLY A 77 10.82 -0.39 0.19
N GLN A 78 11.39 -1.58 -0.01
CA GLN A 78 11.52 -2.20 -1.33
C GLN A 78 10.27 -2.98 -1.74
N PHE A 79 9.58 -3.57 -0.78
CA PHE A 79 8.45 -4.45 -1.02
C PHE A 79 7.15 -3.95 -0.41
N GLY A 80 6.05 -4.18 -1.12
CA GLY A 80 4.70 -4.06 -0.59
C GLY A 80 4.10 -5.44 -0.38
N LEU A 81 3.31 -5.63 0.66
CA LEU A 81 2.49 -6.81 0.86
C LEU A 81 1.03 -6.39 0.92
N SER A 82 0.16 -7.13 0.25
CA SER A 82 -1.29 -6.92 0.31
C SER A 82 -2.04 -8.16 0.68
N GLY A 83 -3.16 -7.97 1.40
CA GLY A 83 -4.21 -8.96 1.62
C GLY A 83 -5.48 -8.56 0.90
N SER A 84 -6.18 -9.53 0.31
CA SER A 84 -7.39 -9.29 -0.47
C SER A 84 -8.49 -10.29 -0.16
N TRP A 85 -9.72 -9.85 -0.42
CA TRP A 85 -10.91 -10.70 -0.42
C TRP A 85 -10.89 -11.78 -1.52
N ASP A 86 -9.90 -11.80 -2.41
CA ASP A 86 -9.68 -12.93 -3.31
C ASP A 86 -9.01 -14.14 -2.62
N GLY A 87 -8.80 -14.07 -1.31
CA GLY A 87 -8.20 -15.11 -0.49
C GLY A 87 -6.69 -15.20 -0.63
N THR A 88 -6.06 -14.25 -1.33
CA THR A 88 -4.62 -14.29 -1.58
C THR A 88 -3.87 -13.13 -0.96
N LEU A 89 -2.61 -13.38 -0.64
CA LEU A 89 -1.65 -12.34 -0.39
C LEU A 89 -0.76 -12.17 -1.61
N ARG A 90 -0.28 -10.95 -1.85
CA ARG A 90 0.71 -10.67 -2.90
C ARG A 90 1.85 -9.84 -2.36
N LEU A 91 3.07 -10.31 -2.61
CA LEU A 91 4.30 -9.57 -2.40
C LEU A 91 4.66 -8.86 -3.70
N TRP A 92 4.87 -7.56 -3.64
CA TRP A 92 5.13 -6.67 -4.77
C TRP A 92 6.51 -6.06 -4.63
N ASP A 93 7.27 -6.04 -5.72
CA ASP A 93 8.44 -5.20 -5.85
C ASP A 93 7.96 -3.78 -6.20
N LEU A 94 8.21 -2.80 -5.32
CA LEU A 94 7.66 -1.45 -5.47
C LEU A 94 8.39 -0.62 -6.54
N GLN A 95 9.61 -1.00 -6.92
CA GLN A 95 10.38 -0.33 -7.96
C GLN A 95 9.85 -0.69 -9.35
N THR A 96 9.64 -1.98 -9.60
CA THR A 96 9.19 -2.53 -10.88
C THR A 96 7.67 -2.60 -10.98
N GLY A 97 6.98 -2.68 -9.85
CA GLY A 97 5.54 -2.91 -9.73
C GLY A 97 5.09 -4.32 -10.09
N LYS A 98 6.01 -5.28 -10.13
CA LYS A 98 5.70 -6.67 -10.43
C LYS A 98 5.36 -7.44 -9.15
N THR A 99 4.45 -8.40 -9.26
CA THR A 99 4.24 -9.39 -8.19
C THR A 99 5.47 -10.31 -8.16
N VAL A 100 6.13 -10.36 -7.00
CA VAL A 100 7.28 -11.25 -6.73
C VAL A 100 6.78 -12.62 -6.32
N ARG A 101 5.74 -12.67 -5.49
CA ARG A 101 5.14 -13.91 -5.00
C ARG A 101 3.66 -13.72 -4.69
N GLN A 102 2.89 -14.78 -4.89
CA GLN A 102 1.50 -14.89 -4.48
C GLN A 102 1.38 -16.04 -3.46
N PHE A 103 0.58 -15.84 -2.42
CA PHE A 103 0.29 -16.85 -1.40
C PHE A 103 -1.20 -17.19 -1.48
N ILE A 104 -1.52 -18.47 -1.67
CA ILE A 104 -2.87 -18.96 -2.01
C ILE A 104 -3.26 -20.06 -1.02
N GLU A 105 -3.39 -19.69 0.26
CA GLU A 105 -3.65 -20.65 1.34
C GLU A 105 -4.96 -20.36 2.08
N HIS A 106 -5.41 -19.10 2.11
CA HIS A 106 -6.68 -18.77 2.73
C HIS A 106 -7.85 -19.20 1.84
N SER A 107 -8.79 -19.95 2.41
CA SER A 107 -10.01 -20.38 1.71
C SER A 107 -11.11 -19.31 1.69
N LYS A 108 -10.87 -18.18 2.35
CA LYS A 108 -11.76 -17.01 2.47
C LYS A 108 -10.95 -15.73 2.40
N ASP A 109 -11.65 -14.61 2.44
CA ASP A 109 -11.12 -13.25 2.40
C ASP A 109 -9.97 -13.02 3.39
N VAL A 110 -8.89 -12.40 2.92
CA VAL A 110 -7.80 -11.92 3.78
C VAL A 110 -8.09 -10.47 4.15
N LEU A 111 -8.18 -10.21 5.44
CA LEU A 111 -8.58 -8.93 5.99
C LEU A 111 -7.42 -8.11 6.55
N SER A 112 -6.32 -8.74 6.94
CA SER A 112 -5.12 -8.03 7.40
C SER A 112 -3.84 -8.77 7.08
N VAL A 113 -2.75 -8.02 6.90
CA VAL A 113 -1.40 -8.53 6.65
C VAL A 113 -0.37 -7.76 7.45
N ALA A 114 0.72 -8.42 7.86
CA ALA A 114 1.85 -7.74 8.50
C ALA A 114 3.18 -8.44 8.23
N PHE A 115 4.26 -7.65 8.20
CA PHE A 115 5.64 -8.14 8.26
C PHE A 115 6.13 -8.22 9.70
N SER A 116 7.01 -9.18 10.00
CA SER A 116 7.89 -9.08 11.17
C SER A 116 8.88 -7.92 11.00
N ALA A 117 9.41 -7.39 12.11
CA ALA A 117 10.34 -6.25 12.07
C ALA A 117 11.61 -6.52 11.22
N ASP A 118 12.05 -7.77 11.12
CA ASP A 118 13.18 -8.21 10.31
C ASP A 118 12.81 -8.63 8.87
N ASN A 119 11.54 -8.46 8.48
CA ASN A 119 10.94 -8.87 7.20
C ASN A 119 11.06 -10.37 6.88
N ARG A 120 11.41 -11.24 7.83
CA ARG A 120 11.58 -12.68 7.59
C ARG A 120 10.29 -13.47 7.68
N GLN A 121 9.26 -12.91 8.29
CA GLN A 121 7.97 -13.55 8.50
C GLN A 121 6.85 -12.63 8.03
N ILE A 122 5.77 -13.27 7.59
CA ILE A 122 4.52 -12.62 7.21
C ILE A 122 3.41 -13.30 8.00
N VAL A 123 2.47 -12.51 8.51
CA VAL A 123 1.24 -12.99 9.13
C VAL A 123 0.02 -12.44 8.38
N SER A 124 -1.07 -13.19 8.38
CA SER A 124 -2.35 -12.76 7.81
C SER A 124 -3.53 -13.35 8.56
N ALA A 125 -4.66 -12.65 8.47
CA ALA A 125 -5.93 -13.03 9.08
C ALA A 125 -7.09 -12.78 8.11
#